data_AF-A6SYQ6-F1
#
_entry.id   AF-A6SYQ6-F1
#
_cell.length_a   1.000
_cell.length_b   1.000
_cell.length_c   1.000
_cell.angle_alpha   90.00
_cell.angle_beta   90.00
_cell.angle_gamma   90.00
#
_symmetry.space_group_name_H-M   'P 1'
#
loop_
_entity.id
_entity.type
_entity.pdbx_description
1 polymer ?
#
loop_
_entity_poly.entity_id
_entity_poly.type
_entity_poly.pdbx_seq_one_letter_code
_entity_poly.pdbx_strand_id
1 'polypeptide(L)'
;MYFDIPAISRAFRTDLNSIKESFLFEMLPNGKRKSVDYLRWCTKCAAIGFHSPLFQLEIITDCPIHSRPLRSNCPHCSAKVPYKLRRDVIDIPFTCTVCKTDFAPVLRNPQTRSLQLRVDEMTRLDNIIDLLKFEDRLIPLKLEINRERKFQGMGEVIIAPADLRRRHAEYIGFVIQVLDDLKAESDTAQPPLELTQISHIYLGTRPEPLQRAKVKKYRRTKVSNDDKLITPVKQSWDDMLYALYTLYSAIRRKIWRSMITAHQSCVTSAAHQLWWHLEGEKTVNFCPIAEAFLRWRMFWEGCGSPQHLVGPLTKPPFGILGWQAEAAPICPPGWSRETEIWVAKHVFSRACMSNFYDWVEVASHSHANGNIVWSKHATSGRFESYWALTGHDSWQRPVRIYMQSEVLQTRVSLRERVDCEHYLDHKHQISQLKR
;
A
#
# COMPACT_ATOMS: atom_id res chain seq x y z
N MET A 1 -26.97 17.03 -5.03
CA MET A 1 -27.61 17.38 -6.32
C MET A 1 -28.16 16.07 -6.87
N TYR A 2 -29.47 15.94 -7.00
CA TYR A 2 -30.10 14.76 -7.57
C TYR A 2 -30.26 14.99 -9.07
N PHE A 3 -29.67 14.12 -9.89
CA PHE A 3 -29.84 14.14 -11.33
C PHE A 3 -31.05 13.27 -11.71
N ASP A 4 -31.87 13.73 -12.65
CA ASP A 4 -32.91 12.89 -13.26
C ASP A 4 -32.24 11.93 -14.25
N ILE A 5 -31.74 10.80 -13.72
CA ILE A 5 -31.03 9.76 -14.46
C ILE A 5 -31.88 9.25 -15.66
N PRO A 6 -33.20 8.98 -15.52
CA PRO A 6 -34.05 8.66 -16.66
C PRO A 6 -34.08 9.73 -17.75
N ALA A 7 -34.18 11.01 -17.39
CA ALA A 7 -34.16 12.10 -18.38
C ALA A 7 -32.80 12.20 -19.10
N ILE A 8 -31.69 12.03 -18.37
CA ILE A 8 -30.34 11.98 -18.94
C ILE A 8 -30.21 10.81 -19.91
N SER A 9 -30.61 9.60 -19.53
CA SER A 9 -30.59 8.43 -20.41
C SER A 9 -31.35 8.66 -21.72
N ARG A 10 -32.55 9.25 -21.66
CA ARG A 10 -33.32 9.63 -22.86
C ARG A 10 -32.61 10.69 -23.71
N ALA A 11 -32.06 11.72 -23.07
CA ALA A 11 -31.37 12.82 -23.76
C ALA A 11 -30.11 12.34 -24.50
N PHE A 12 -29.32 11.46 -23.86
CA PHE A 12 -28.10 10.90 -24.43
C PHE A 12 -28.33 9.66 -25.29
N ARG A 13 -29.57 9.17 -25.39
CA ARG A 13 -29.94 7.93 -26.12
C ARG A 13 -29.06 6.74 -25.75
N THR A 14 -28.78 6.60 -24.47
CA THR A 14 -27.96 5.51 -23.91
C THR A 14 -28.73 4.80 -22.82
N ASP A 15 -28.34 3.57 -22.51
CA ASP A 15 -29.05 2.76 -21.54
C ASP A 15 -28.95 3.33 -20.12
N LEU A 16 -29.97 3.06 -19.31
CA LEU A 16 -30.09 3.62 -17.97
C LEU A 16 -28.95 3.17 -17.05
N ASN A 17 -28.45 1.94 -17.23
CA ASN A 17 -27.40 1.40 -16.38
C ASN A 17 -26.06 2.07 -16.68
N SER A 18 -25.71 2.30 -17.95
CA SER A 18 -24.54 3.09 -18.34
C SER A 18 -24.56 4.50 -17.75
N ILE A 19 -25.74 5.14 -17.71
CA ILE A 19 -25.86 6.44 -17.03
C ILE A 19 -25.62 6.29 -15.52
N LYS A 20 -26.24 5.32 -14.86
CA LYS A 20 -26.04 5.08 -13.41
C LYS A 20 -24.57 4.84 -13.08
N GLU A 21 -23.88 4.02 -13.86
CA GLU A 21 -22.44 3.75 -13.69
C GLU A 21 -21.55 4.98 -13.93
N SER A 22 -22.10 6.05 -14.51
CA SER A 22 -21.40 7.34 -14.65
C SER A 22 -21.51 8.22 -13.39
N PHE A 23 -22.33 7.86 -12.40
CA PHE A 23 -22.52 8.63 -11.17
C PHE A 23 -22.04 7.87 -9.94
N LEU A 24 -21.08 8.44 -9.21
CA LEU A 24 -20.54 7.86 -7.98
C LEU A 24 -21.60 7.46 -6.95
N PHE A 25 -22.66 8.27 -6.79
CA PHE A 25 -23.71 8.00 -5.82
C PHE A 25 -24.55 6.76 -6.18
N GLU A 26 -24.74 6.49 -7.47
CA GLU A 26 -25.44 5.28 -7.91
C GLU A 26 -24.55 4.04 -7.76
N MET A 27 -23.24 4.19 -8.00
CA MET A 27 -22.27 3.11 -7.84
C MET A 27 -22.02 2.76 -6.37
N LEU A 28 -22.02 3.77 -5.49
CA LEU A 28 -21.68 3.70 -4.07
C LEU A 28 -22.73 4.46 -3.23
N PRO A 29 -23.94 3.90 -3.05
CA PRO A 29 -25.07 4.59 -2.45
C PRO A 29 -24.86 4.96 -0.97
N ASN A 30 -24.00 4.24 -0.25
CA ASN A 30 -23.72 4.45 1.16
C ASN A 30 -22.67 5.54 1.41
N GLY A 31 -22.60 6.54 0.52
CA GLY A 31 -21.51 7.50 0.28
C GLY A 31 -20.93 8.29 1.46
N LYS A 32 -20.36 7.60 2.45
CA LYS A 32 -19.50 8.19 3.50
C LYS A 32 -18.16 8.67 2.93
N ARG A 33 -17.81 8.22 1.73
CA ARG A 33 -16.55 8.56 1.08
C ARG A 33 -16.62 9.98 0.54
N LYS A 34 -15.58 10.74 0.86
CA LYS A 34 -15.44 12.12 0.37
C LYS A 34 -15.10 12.10 -1.12
N SER A 35 -15.86 12.85 -1.89
CA SER A 35 -15.54 13.18 -3.27
C SER A 35 -14.99 14.60 -3.35
N VAL A 36 -13.98 14.83 -4.18
CA VAL A 36 -13.49 16.18 -4.47
C VAL A 36 -14.39 16.90 -5.47
N ASP A 37 -14.36 18.23 -5.47
CA ASP A 37 -15.17 19.10 -6.35
C ASP A 37 -14.42 19.63 -7.59
N TYR A 38 -13.18 19.16 -7.80
CA TYR A 38 -12.33 19.47 -8.95
C TYR A 38 -11.94 18.20 -9.70
N LEU A 39 -11.79 18.30 -11.02
CA LEU A 39 -11.52 17.19 -11.91
C LEU A 39 -10.18 16.53 -11.56
N ARG A 40 -10.27 15.32 -11.03
CA ARG A 40 -9.14 14.40 -10.95
C ARG A 40 -9.11 13.45 -12.13
N TRP A 41 -7.96 13.26 -12.76
CA TRP A 41 -7.86 12.47 -13.99
C TRP A 41 -6.50 11.77 -14.16
N CYS A 42 -6.51 10.66 -14.89
CA CYS A 42 -5.29 9.98 -15.33
C CYS A 42 -4.94 10.43 -16.75
N THR A 43 -3.67 10.80 -16.99
CA THR A 43 -3.24 11.28 -18.31
C THR A 43 -3.40 10.24 -19.41
N LYS A 44 -3.17 8.95 -19.10
CA LYS A 44 -3.35 7.87 -20.07
C LYS A 44 -4.82 7.60 -20.37
N CYS A 45 -5.68 7.60 -19.36
CA CYS A 45 -7.13 7.47 -19.56
C CYS A 45 -7.69 8.62 -20.39
N ALA A 46 -7.36 9.86 -20.04
CA ALA A 46 -7.87 11.02 -20.78
C ALA A 46 -7.35 11.09 -22.21
N ALA A 47 -6.12 10.63 -22.48
CA ALA A 47 -5.57 10.56 -23.83
C ALA A 47 -6.39 9.66 -24.77
N ILE A 48 -7.11 8.66 -24.24
CA ILE A 48 -8.06 7.83 -24.99
C ILE A 48 -9.52 8.28 -24.82
N GLY A 49 -9.75 9.46 -24.27
CA GLY A 49 -11.10 10.01 -24.04
C GLY A 49 -11.85 9.42 -22.84
N PHE A 50 -11.20 8.61 -22.00
CA PHE A 50 -11.83 7.94 -20.86
C PHE A 50 -11.62 8.69 -19.53
N HIS A 51 -12.65 8.66 -18.68
CA HIS A 51 -12.59 9.10 -17.29
C HIS A 51 -13.52 8.25 -16.43
N SER A 52 -13.03 7.79 -15.28
CA SER A 52 -13.85 7.06 -14.32
C SER A 52 -14.35 8.01 -13.22
N PRO A 53 -15.63 7.95 -12.83
CA PRO A 53 -16.14 8.67 -11.66
C PRO A 53 -15.36 8.36 -10.38
N LEU A 54 -14.81 7.14 -10.25
CA LEU A 54 -13.96 6.72 -9.13
C LEU A 54 -12.79 7.66 -8.86
N PHE A 55 -12.25 8.32 -9.91
CA PHE A 55 -11.12 9.23 -9.74
C PHE A 55 -11.45 10.42 -8.82
N GLN A 56 -12.74 10.74 -8.61
CA GLN A 56 -13.13 11.82 -7.71
C GLN A 56 -13.17 11.42 -6.24
N LEU A 57 -13.10 10.13 -5.89
CA LEU A 57 -13.02 9.70 -4.50
C LEU A 57 -11.65 10.06 -3.92
N GLU A 58 -11.61 10.74 -2.78
CA GLU A 58 -10.34 11.18 -2.15
C GLU A 58 -9.38 10.00 -1.89
N ILE A 59 -9.93 8.84 -1.49
CA ILE A 59 -9.17 7.63 -1.22
C ILE A 59 -8.47 7.04 -2.46
N ILE A 60 -8.94 7.36 -3.67
CA ILE A 60 -8.31 6.93 -4.91
C ILE A 60 -7.24 7.95 -5.25
N THR A 61 -5.99 7.72 -4.88
CA THR A 61 -4.85 8.61 -5.18
C THR A 61 -4.26 8.35 -6.57
N ASP A 62 -4.33 7.10 -7.00
CA ASP A 62 -3.73 6.58 -8.21
C ASP A 62 -4.80 6.00 -9.13
N CYS A 63 -4.54 6.05 -10.44
CA CYS A 63 -5.39 5.42 -11.43
C CYS A 63 -5.37 3.90 -11.27
N PRO A 64 -6.50 3.24 -11.01
CA PRO A 64 -6.59 1.78 -10.91
C PRO A 64 -6.13 1.01 -12.15
N ILE A 65 -6.26 1.65 -13.31
CA ILE A 65 -5.93 1.04 -14.60
C ILE A 65 -4.43 1.11 -14.84
N HIS A 66 -3.82 2.26 -14.54
CA HIS A 66 -2.45 2.56 -14.96
C HIS A 66 -1.43 2.63 -13.82
N SER A 67 -1.88 2.52 -12.57
CA SER A 67 -1.08 2.68 -11.35
C SER A 67 -0.23 3.96 -11.37
N ARG A 68 -0.88 5.08 -11.69
CA ARG A 68 -0.24 6.41 -11.78
C ARG A 68 -1.00 7.43 -10.96
N PRO A 69 -0.31 8.38 -10.31
CA PRO A 69 -0.97 9.43 -9.55
C PRO A 69 -1.97 10.20 -10.42
N LEU A 70 -3.17 10.41 -9.87
CA LEU A 70 -4.19 11.23 -10.52
C LEU A 70 -3.79 12.70 -10.47
N ARG A 71 -3.94 13.40 -11.59
CA ARG A 71 -3.72 14.85 -11.67
C ARG A 71 -4.98 15.59 -11.25
N SER A 72 -4.80 16.69 -10.53
CA SER A 72 -5.87 17.60 -10.09
C SER A 72 -5.71 19.02 -10.64
N ASN A 73 -4.61 19.30 -11.33
CA ASN A 73 -4.24 20.61 -11.86
C ASN A 73 -3.94 20.51 -13.37
N CYS A 74 -4.21 21.61 -14.09
CA CYS A 74 -3.81 21.75 -15.48
C CYS A 74 -2.28 21.66 -15.61
N PRO A 75 -1.74 20.86 -16.55
CA PRO A 75 -0.29 20.78 -16.76
C PRO A 75 0.32 22.07 -17.33
N HIS A 76 -0.47 22.97 -17.91
CA HIS A 76 0.00 24.21 -18.52
C HIS A 76 -0.07 25.40 -17.57
N CYS A 77 -1.24 25.66 -16.97
CA CYS A 77 -1.46 26.84 -16.11
C CYS A 77 -1.66 26.51 -14.62
N SER A 78 -1.53 25.24 -14.22
CA SER A 78 -1.72 24.76 -12.84
C SER A 78 -3.09 25.00 -12.21
N ALA A 79 -4.07 25.56 -12.93
CA ALA A 79 -5.42 25.78 -12.42
C ALA A 79 -6.14 24.44 -12.15
N LYS A 80 -6.94 24.40 -11.07
CA LYS A 80 -7.89 23.30 -10.82
C LYS A 80 -9.11 23.47 -11.74
N VAL A 81 -9.51 22.40 -12.41
CA VAL A 81 -10.70 22.41 -13.27
C VAL A 81 -11.91 21.99 -12.44
N PRO A 82 -12.98 22.78 -12.33
CA PRO A 82 -14.17 22.40 -11.56
C PRO A 82 -14.82 21.11 -12.09
N TYR A 83 -15.14 20.15 -11.20
CA TYR A 83 -15.89 18.93 -11.55
C TYR A 83 -17.39 19.15 -11.36
N LYS A 84 -17.98 19.97 -12.23
CA LYS A 84 -19.40 20.34 -12.19
C LYS A 84 -19.98 20.32 -13.59
N LEU A 85 -21.22 19.85 -13.72
CA LEU A 85 -21.97 19.97 -14.97
C LEU A 85 -22.37 21.42 -15.17
N ARG A 86 -21.60 22.14 -15.99
CA ARG A 86 -21.87 23.51 -16.44
C ARG A 86 -21.78 23.56 -17.96
N ARG A 87 -22.53 24.48 -18.58
CA ARG A 87 -22.56 24.64 -20.04
C ARG A 87 -21.16 24.84 -20.63
N ASP A 88 -20.35 25.70 -20.03
CA ASP A 88 -18.97 25.97 -20.46
C ASP A 88 -18.02 24.77 -20.37
N VAL A 89 -18.33 23.77 -19.54
CA VAL A 89 -17.58 22.51 -19.43
C VAL A 89 -18.13 21.45 -20.40
N ILE A 90 -19.44 21.48 -20.68
CA ILE A 90 -20.11 20.54 -21.60
C ILE A 90 -19.75 20.86 -23.05
N ASP A 91 -19.62 22.15 -23.42
CA ASP A 91 -19.33 22.55 -24.79
C ASP A 91 -17.97 22.02 -25.27
N ILE A 92 -16.97 21.93 -24.39
CA ILE A 92 -15.64 21.39 -24.70
C ILE A 92 -15.11 20.57 -23.50
N PRO A 93 -15.56 19.32 -23.31
CA PRO A 93 -15.22 18.51 -22.14
C PRO A 93 -13.72 18.19 -22.10
N PHE A 94 -13.15 18.00 -20.91
CA PHE A 94 -11.70 17.75 -20.71
C PHE A 94 -10.78 18.88 -21.17
N THR A 95 -11.23 20.14 -21.09
CA THR A 95 -10.36 21.30 -21.30
C THR A 95 -10.15 22.09 -20.02
N CYS A 96 -9.00 22.75 -19.92
CA CYS A 96 -8.80 23.72 -18.85
C CYS A 96 -9.74 24.91 -19.04
N THR A 97 -10.53 25.26 -18.02
CA THR A 97 -11.43 26.41 -18.08
C THR A 97 -10.70 27.75 -18.23
N VAL A 98 -9.43 27.81 -17.79
CA VAL A 98 -8.57 29.01 -17.80
C VAL A 98 -7.78 29.13 -19.12
N CYS A 99 -6.84 28.21 -19.39
CA CYS A 99 -5.94 28.31 -20.55
C CYS A 99 -6.38 27.48 -21.76
N LYS A 100 -7.55 26.82 -21.69
CA LYS A 100 -8.13 26.00 -22.77
C LYS A 100 -7.29 24.81 -23.24
N THR A 101 -6.20 24.47 -22.56
CA THR A 101 -5.42 23.26 -22.84
C THR A 101 -6.33 22.04 -22.84
N ASP A 102 -6.26 21.26 -23.92
CA ASP A 102 -7.04 20.04 -24.11
C ASP A 102 -6.34 18.84 -23.47
N PHE A 103 -7.04 18.13 -22.59
CA PHE A 103 -6.53 16.93 -21.92
C PHE A 103 -6.89 15.65 -22.67
N ALA A 104 -7.84 15.71 -23.61
CA ALA A 104 -8.37 14.57 -24.35
C ALA A 104 -8.56 14.91 -25.84
N PRO A 105 -7.48 15.24 -26.58
CA PRO A 105 -7.57 15.68 -27.97
C PRO A 105 -8.20 14.63 -28.89
N VAL A 106 -8.14 13.35 -28.53
CA VAL A 106 -8.77 12.26 -29.29
C VAL A 106 -10.29 12.42 -29.42
N LEU A 107 -10.94 13.06 -28.44
CA LEU A 107 -12.38 13.33 -28.47
C LEU A 107 -12.77 14.35 -29.54
N ARG A 108 -11.81 15.11 -30.10
CA ARG A 108 -12.05 16.09 -31.15
C ARG A 108 -12.07 15.48 -32.54
N ASN A 109 -11.50 14.29 -32.70
CA ASN A 109 -11.49 13.62 -33.98
C ASN A 109 -12.77 12.77 -34.14
N PRO A 110 -13.68 13.11 -35.07
CA PRO A 110 -14.94 12.41 -35.27
C PRO A 110 -14.76 10.97 -35.79
N GLN A 111 -13.58 10.60 -36.27
CA GLN A 111 -13.26 9.26 -36.74
C GLN A 111 -12.80 8.33 -35.61
N THR A 112 -12.53 8.85 -34.41
CA THR A 112 -12.04 8.06 -33.29
C THR A 112 -13.17 7.22 -32.70
N ARG A 113 -13.12 5.91 -32.89
CA ARG A 113 -14.10 4.96 -32.35
C ARG A 113 -13.83 4.50 -30.91
N SER A 114 -12.74 4.93 -30.27
CA SER A 114 -12.34 4.33 -29.00
C SER A 114 -12.76 5.17 -27.80
N LEU A 115 -13.84 4.72 -27.15
CA LEU A 115 -14.14 4.99 -25.73
C LEU A 115 -14.32 3.69 -24.94
N GLN A 116 -13.78 2.58 -25.47
CA GLN A 116 -13.89 1.29 -24.81
C GLN A 116 -12.58 0.97 -24.11
N LEU A 117 -12.69 0.82 -22.79
CA LEU A 117 -11.66 0.17 -22.00
C LEU A 117 -11.54 -1.29 -22.43
N ARG A 118 -10.34 -1.84 -22.27
CA ARG A 118 -10.15 -3.28 -22.41
C ARG A 118 -10.83 -4.01 -21.26
N VAL A 119 -11.14 -5.28 -21.46
CA VAL A 119 -11.81 -6.13 -20.46
C VAL A 119 -11.02 -6.18 -19.14
N ASP A 120 -9.69 -6.22 -19.20
CA ASP A 120 -8.84 -6.22 -18.00
C ASP A 120 -8.87 -4.89 -17.25
N GLU A 121 -8.97 -3.77 -17.97
CA GLU A 121 -9.07 -2.43 -17.39
C GLU A 121 -10.44 -2.22 -16.72
N MET A 122 -11.52 -2.70 -17.34
CA MET A 122 -12.86 -2.71 -16.74
C MET A 122 -12.89 -3.56 -15.47
N THR A 123 -12.35 -4.79 -15.54
CA THR A 123 -12.26 -5.70 -14.40
C THR A 123 -11.54 -5.06 -13.21
N ARG A 124 -10.51 -4.23 -13.44
CA ARG A 124 -9.83 -3.49 -12.35
C ARG A 124 -10.71 -2.43 -11.69
N LEU A 125 -11.54 -1.73 -12.47
CA LEU A 125 -12.49 -0.77 -11.91
C LEU A 125 -13.58 -1.48 -11.12
N ASP A 126 -14.16 -2.55 -11.67
CA ASP A 126 -15.18 -3.38 -11.01
C ASP A 126 -14.67 -3.94 -9.69
N ASN A 127 -13.44 -4.44 -9.69
CA ASN A 127 -12.76 -4.91 -8.50
C ASN A 127 -12.73 -3.86 -7.38
N ILE A 128 -12.45 -2.60 -7.70
CA ILE A 128 -12.45 -1.52 -6.71
C ILE A 128 -13.87 -1.20 -6.25
N ILE A 129 -14.82 -1.14 -7.18
CA ILE A 129 -16.23 -0.87 -6.84
C ILE A 129 -16.74 -1.91 -5.85
N ASP A 130 -16.49 -3.19 -6.13
CA ASP A 130 -16.91 -4.29 -5.27
C ASP A 130 -16.23 -4.23 -3.90
N LEU A 131 -14.94 -3.90 -3.87
CA LEU A 131 -14.20 -3.67 -2.63
C LEU A 131 -14.80 -2.56 -1.78
N LEU A 132 -15.10 -1.42 -2.38
CA LEU A 132 -15.70 -0.29 -1.69
C LEU A 132 -17.12 -0.62 -1.20
N LYS A 133 -17.92 -1.33 -1.99
CA LYS A 133 -19.25 -1.82 -1.59
C LYS A 133 -19.16 -2.81 -0.43
N PHE A 134 -18.17 -3.70 -0.45
CA PHE A 134 -17.95 -4.65 0.63
C PHE A 134 -17.55 -3.95 1.92
N GLU A 135 -16.61 -3.01 1.87
CA GLU A 135 -16.24 -2.22 3.05
C GLU A 135 -17.43 -1.45 3.66
N ASP A 136 -18.30 -0.87 2.83
CA ASP A 136 -19.50 -0.19 3.32
C ASP A 136 -20.44 -1.13 4.08
N ARG A 137 -20.63 -2.35 3.58
CA ARG A 137 -21.43 -3.39 4.24
C ARG A 137 -20.75 -3.95 5.49
N LEU A 138 -19.42 -3.95 5.53
CA LEU A 138 -18.63 -4.46 6.64
C LEU A 138 -18.68 -3.54 7.86
N ILE A 139 -18.87 -2.23 7.69
CA ILE A 139 -18.95 -1.27 8.80
C ILE A 139 -20.05 -1.62 9.82
N PRO A 140 -21.34 -1.75 9.46
CA PRO A 140 -22.39 -2.09 10.42
C PRO A 140 -22.16 -3.46 11.06
N LEU A 141 -21.69 -4.44 10.29
CA LEU A 141 -21.37 -5.78 10.78
C LEU A 141 -20.25 -5.76 11.84
N LYS A 142 -19.16 -5.01 11.60
CA LYS A 142 -18.08 -4.81 12.58
C LYS A 142 -18.58 -4.18 13.87
N LEU A 143 -19.48 -3.20 13.78
CA LEU A 143 -20.07 -2.54 14.95
C LEU A 143 -20.92 -3.50 15.78
N GLU A 144 -21.73 -4.34 15.12
CA GLU A 144 -22.53 -5.37 15.77
C GLU A 144 -21.66 -6.40 16.49
N ILE A 145 -20.67 -6.96 15.79
CA ILE A 145 -19.70 -7.91 16.36
C ILE A 145 -18.99 -7.30 17.57
N ASN A 146 -18.48 -6.07 17.45
CA ASN A 146 -17.78 -5.43 18.56
C ASN A 146 -18.70 -5.14 19.74
N ARG A 147 -19.98 -4.84 19.50
CA ARG A 147 -20.97 -4.69 20.58
C ARG A 147 -21.18 -6.00 21.33
N GLU A 148 -21.38 -7.11 20.62
CA GLU A 148 -21.58 -8.43 21.22
C GLU A 148 -20.33 -8.89 21.98
N ARG A 149 -19.16 -8.78 21.35
CA ARG A 149 -17.89 -9.16 21.98
C ARG A 149 -17.57 -8.32 23.21
N LYS A 150 -17.89 -7.02 23.18
CA LYS A 150 -17.75 -6.14 24.36
C LYS A 150 -18.67 -6.58 25.50
N PHE A 151 -19.91 -6.98 25.20
CA PHE A 151 -20.83 -7.53 26.21
C PHE A 151 -20.30 -8.82 26.85
N GLN A 152 -19.58 -9.64 26.07
CA GLN A 152 -18.96 -10.89 26.53
C GLN A 152 -17.54 -10.72 27.11
N GLY A 153 -16.99 -9.50 27.13
CA GLY A 153 -15.63 -9.23 27.61
C GLY A 153 -14.51 -9.85 26.75
N MET A 154 -14.75 -10.02 25.44
CA MET A 154 -13.81 -10.68 24.50
C MET A 154 -12.93 -9.72 23.69
N GLY A 155 -13.07 -8.42 23.93
CA GLY A 155 -12.31 -7.38 23.25
C GLY A 155 -12.86 -7.03 21.87
N GLU A 156 -12.48 -5.83 21.41
CA GLU A 156 -12.85 -5.33 20.09
C GLU A 156 -12.03 -6.03 19.00
N VAL A 157 -12.67 -6.20 17.85
CA VAL A 157 -12.07 -6.71 16.63
C VAL A 157 -11.74 -5.53 15.73
N ILE A 158 -10.51 -5.52 15.23
CA ILE A 158 -10.02 -4.53 14.29
C ILE A 158 -9.50 -5.27 13.07
N ILE A 159 -9.92 -4.85 11.87
CA ILE A 159 -9.52 -5.49 10.61
C ILE A 159 -8.89 -4.41 9.74
N ALA A 160 -7.77 -4.74 9.12
CA ALA A 160 -7.09 -3.88 8.15
C ALA A 160 -8.07 -3.30 7.11
N PRO A 161 -7.85 -2.05 6.66
CA PRO A 161 -8.59 -1.51 5.53
C PRO A 161 -8.30 -2.32 4.27
N ALA A 162 -9.19 -2.23 3.29
CA ALA A 162 -8.98 -2.87 2.01
C ALA A 162 -7.86 -2.18 1.21
N ASP A 163 -7.02 -2.98 0.53
CA ASP A 163 -6.01 -2.45 -0.41
C ASP A 163 -6.59 -2.41 -1.82
N LEU A 164 -6.78 -1.20 -2.34
CA LEU A 164 -7.40 -0.95 -3.65
C LEU A 164 -6.55 -1.46 -4.84
N ARG A 165 -5.29 -1.81 -4.61
CA ARG A 165 -4.39 -2.41 -5.62
C ARG A 165 -4.58 -3.92 -5.74
N ARG A 166 -5.21 -4.56 -4.75
CA ARG A 166 -5.38 -6.01 -4.66
C ARG A 166 -6.75 -6.46 -5.14
N ARG A 167 -6.86 -7.77 -5.39
CA ARG A 167 -8.14 -8.37 -5.81
C ARG A 167 -9.13 -8.37 -4.64
N HIS A 168 -10.36 -7.95 -4.90
CA HIS A 168 -11.48 -7.91 -3.98
C HIS A 168 -11.72 -9.25 -3.30
N ALA A 169 -11.65 -10.35 -4.05
CA ALA A 169 -11.80 -11.70 -3.52
C ALA A 169 -10.77 -12.04 -2.43
N GLU A 170 -9.55 -11.49 -2.49
CA GLU A 170 -8.52 -11.73 -1.48
C GLU A 170 -8.86 -11.05 -0.15
N TYR A 171 -9.43 -9.84 -0.20
CA TYR A 171 -9.86 -9.12 1.00
C TYR A 171 -11.11 -9.78 1.61
N ILE A 172 -12.13 -10.06 0.79
CA ILE A 172 -13.33 -10.76 1.25
C ILE A 172 -12.99 -12.09 1.89
N GLY A 173 -12.18 -12.92 1.21
CA GLY A 173 -11.81 -14.24 1.72
C GLY A 173 -11.13 -14.15 3.09
N PHE A 174 -10.22 -13.18 3.24
CA PHE A 174 -9.58 -12.92 4.53
C PHE A 174 -10.60 -12.49 5.61
N VAL A 175 -11.47 -11.53 5.30
CA VAL A 175 -12.46 -11.02 6.26
C VAL A 175 -13.44 -12.11 6.69
N ILE A 176 -14.02 -12.85 5.73
CA ILE A 176 -14.96 -13.93 6.03
C ILE A 176 -14.33 -14.94 6.98
N GLN A 177 -13.09 -15.34 6.71
CA GLN A 177 -12.42 -16.33 7.54
C GLN A 177 -12.11 -15.82 8.95
N VAL A 178 -11.74 -14.54 9.11
CA VAL A 178 -11.62 -13.92 10.43
C VAL A 178 -12.97 -13.94 11.15
N LEU A 179 -14.06 -13.60 10.45
CA LEU A 179 -15.40 -13.60 11.05
C LEU A 179 -15.87 -14.99 11.45
N ASP A 180 -15.56 -16.02 10.65
CA ASP A 180 -15.90 -17.41 10.94
C ASP A 180 -15.10 -17.94 12.15
N ASP A 181 -13.81 -17.62 12.27
CA ASP A 181 -13.02 -17.96 13.46
C ASP A 181 -13.62 -17.30 14.72
N LEU A 182 -13.97 -16.02 14.65
CA LEU A 182 -14.57 -15.28 15.77
C LEU A 182 -15.94 -15.84 16.19
N LYS A 183 -16.73 -16.38 15.24
CA LYS A 183 -18.00 -17.05 15.55
C LYS A 183 -17.76 -18.41 16.21
N ALA A 184 -16.81 -19.20 15.70
CA ALA A 184 -16.44 -20.49 16.30
C ALA A 184 -15.90 -20.34 17.74
N GLU A 185 -15.31 -19.19 18.10
CA GLU A 185 -14.98 -18.90 19.50
C GLU A 185 -16.19 -18.68 20.40
N SER A 186 -17.27 -18.15 19.83
CA SER A 186 -18.49 -17.78 20.55
C SER A 186 -19.41 -18.99 20.72
N ASP A 187 -19.42 -19.88 19.74
CA ASP A 187 -20.20 -21.12 19.75
C ASP A 187 -19.31 -22.32 20.12
N THR A 188 -19.56 -22.95 21.26
CA THR A 188 -18.80 -24.13 21.74
C THR A 188 -18.91 -25.38 20.84
N ALA A 189 -19.48 -25.31 19.64
CA ALA A 189 -19.98 -26.50 18.92
C ALA A 189 -19.80 -26.55 17.39
N GLN A 190 -19.08 -25.63 16.73
CA GLN A 190 -18.92 -25.70 15.27
C GLN A 190 -17.47 -26.03 14.85
N PRO A 191 -17.23 -27.14 14.14
CA PRO A 191 -15.92 -27.41 13.55
C PRO A 191 -15.64 -26.43 12.38
N PRO A 192 -14.39 -25.98 12.22
CA PRO A 192 -14.04 -24.96 11.21
C PRO A 192 -14.12 -25.54 9.78
N LEU A 193 -14.65 -24.73 8.85
CA LEU A 193 -14.56 -24.99 7.40
C LEU A 193 -13.14 -24.70 6.92
N GLU A 194 -12.55 -25.61 6.13
CA GLU A 194 -11.21 -25.43 5.54
C GLU A 194 -11.23 -24.36 4.43
N LEU A 195 -10.99 -23.11 4.82
CA LEU A 195 -10.62 -22.01 3.92
C LEU A 195 -9.15 -21.63 4.16
N THR A 196 -8.52 -20.99 3.15
CA THR A 196 -7.10 -20.57 3.06
C THR A 196 -6.41 -20.43 4.42
N GLN A 197 -5.34 -21.15 4.70
CA GLN A 197 -4.72 -21.18 6.03
C GLN A 197 -4.48 -19.76 6.61
N ILE A 198 -5.01 -19.42 7.80
CA ILE A 198 -4.60 -18.23 8.55
C ILE A 198 -3.49 -18.64 9.52
N SER A 199 -2.47 -17.79 9.69
CA SER A 199 -1.52 -17.97 10.79
C SER A 199 -1.95 -17.14 12.00
N HIS A 200 -1.93 -17.77 13.17
CA HIS A 200 -2.23 -17.14 14.46
C HIS A 200 -0.93 -16.86 15.21
N ILE A 201 -0.80 -15.64 15.74
CA ILE A 201 0.30 -15.28 16.64
C ILE A 201 -0.32 -14.78 17.94
N TYR A 202 0.11 -15.35 19.06
CA TYR A 202 -0.37 -15.02 20.42
C TYR A 202 0.72 -14.32 21.22
N LEU A 203 0.34 -13.31 22.00
CA LEU A 203 1.18 -12.78 23.06
C LEU A 203 0.75 -13.39 24.41
N GLY A 204 1.48 -14.41 24.88
CA GLY A 204 1.29 -14.96 26.21
C GLY A 204 2.23 -14.30 27.22
N THR A 205 1.74 -13.37 28.02
CA THR A 205 2.45 -12.96 29.24
C THR A 205 2.30 -14.08 30.26
N ARG A 206 3.38 -14.84 30.54
CA ARG A 206 3.40 -15.65 31.77
C ARG A 206 3.30 -14.66 32.94
N PRO A 207 2.37 -14.84 33.90
CA PRO A 207 2.51 -14.15 35.17
C PRO A 207 3.75 -14.76 35.84
N GLU A 208 4.84 -13.99 35.98
CA GLU A 208 5.73 -14.29 37.09
C GLU A 208 4.88 -14.12 38.36
N PRO A 209 4.88 -15.10 39.28
CA PRO A 209 4.17 -14.94 40.55
C PRO A 209 4.64 -13.62 41.18
N LEU A 210 3.70 -12.86 41.74
CA LEU A 210 3.91 -11.58 42.44
C LEU A 210 4.86 -11.76 43.65
N GLN A 211 6.11 -12.10 43.42
CA GLN A 211 7.18 -11.77 44.33
C GLN A 211 7.37 -10.27 44.19
N ARG A 212 7.09 -9.54 45.28
CA ARG A 212 7.30 -8.09 45.42
C ARG A 212 8.45 -7.64 44.51
N ALA A 213 8.09 -7.07 43.36
CA ALA A 213 9.06 -6.64 42.38
C ALA A 213 9.81 -5.46 43.00
N LYS A 214 11.00 -5.73 43.56
CA LYS A 214 12.04 -4.70 43.58
C LYS A 214 12.10 -4.23 42.14
N VAL A 215 11.81 -2.95 41.89
CA VAL A 215 11.94 -2.31 40.58
C VAL A 215 13.32 -2.67 40.04
N LYS A 216 13.40 -3.73 39.23
CA LYS A 216 14.63 -4.12 38.57
C LYS A 216 14.79 -3.04 37.53
N LYS A 217 15.65 -2.05 37.83
CA LYS A 217 16.17 -1.11 36.84
C LYS A 217 16.49 -1.95 35.62
N TYR A 218 15.76 -1.73 34.53
CA TYR A 218 15.89 -2.46 33.29
C TYR A 218 17.37 -2.43 32.93
N ARG A 219 18.07 -3.56 33.11
CA ARG A 219 19.50 -3.66 32.82
C ARG A 219 19.55 -3.61 31.30
N ARG A 220 19.78 -2.40 30.74
CA ARG A 220 19.95 -2.15 29.30
C ARG A 220 20.64 -3.36 28.70
N THR A 221 19.88 -4.16 27.95
CA THR A 221 20.43 -5.24 27.13
C THR A 221 21.60 -4.67 26.37
N LYS A 222 22.73 -5.38 26.39
CA LYS A 222 24.01 -4.96 25.82
C LYS A 222 23.74 -4.38 24.43
N VAL A 223 23.75 -3.06 24.40
CA VAL A 223 23.40 -2.21 23.30
C VAL A 223 24.29 -2.63 22.11
N SER A 224 23.66 -2.98 20.98
CA SER A 224 24.37 -3.35 19.74
C SER A 224 25.44 -2.30 19.44
N ASN A 225 26.58 -2.67 18.85
CA ASN A 225 27.59 -1.66 18.44
C ASN A 225 26.99 -0.58 17.50
N ASP A 226 25.83 -0.84 16.86
CA ASP A 226 25.05 0.14 16.07
C ASP A 226 24.45 1.30 16.90
N ASP A 227 24.40 1.19 18.22
CA ASP A 227 23.82 2.18 19.13
C ASP A 227 24.89 3.00 19.87
N LYS A 228 26.19 2.72 19.71
CA LYS A 228 27.25 3.53 20.36
C LYS A 228 27.42 4.92 19.73
N LEU A 229 26.76 5.16 18.60
CA LEU A 229 26.58 6.47 17.99
C LEU A 229 25.08 6.66 17.79
N ILE A 230 24.33 6.88 18.87
CA ILE A 230 22.96 7.38 18.74
C ILE A 230 23.08 8.77 18.12
N THR A 231 22.96 8.84 16.79
CA THR A 231 22.85 10.08 16.04
C THR A 231 21.76 10.94 16.68
N PRO A 232 21.92 12.28 16.79
CA PRO A 232 20.93 13.17 17.40
C PRO A 232 19.50 12.93 16.89
N VAL A 233 19.36 12.54 15.62
CA VAL A 233 18.10 12.12 14.99
C VAL A 233 17.36 11.05 15.80
N LYS A 234 18.04 9.99 16.25
CA LYS A 234 17.43 8.87 16.99
C LYS A 234 16.95 9.27 18.39
N GLN A 235 17.55 10.31 19.00
CA GLN A 235 17.14 10.78 20.33
C GLN A 235 15.77 11.45 20.31
N SER A 236 15.33 11.92 19.14
CA SER A 236 14.02 12.56 18.95
C SER A 236 12.87 11.58 18.71
N TRP A 237 13.16 10.28 18.57
CA TRP A 237 12.15 9.29 18.19
C TRP A 237 11.35 8.84 19.41
N ASP A 238 10.04 8.65 19.20
CA ASP A 238 9.22 7.95 20.19
C ASP A 238 9.58 6.46 20.25
N ASP A 239 9.11 5.79 21.31
CA ASP A 239 9.40 4.38 21.54
C ASP A 239 8.90 3.47 20.41
N MET A 240 7.80 3.84 19.73
CA MET A 240 7.23 3.04 18.65
C MET A 240 8.13 3.10 17.41
N LEU A 241 8.50 4.30 16.97
CA LEU A 241 9.37 4.51 15.83
C LEU A 241 10.74 3.86 16.07
N TYR A 242 11.29 4.00 17.27
CA TYR A 242 12.55 3.33 17.63
C TYR A 242 12.42 1.81 17.54
N ALA A 243 11.31 1.25 18.04
CA ALA A 243 11.05 -0.18 18.04
C ALA A 243 10.83 -0.73 16.61
N LEU A 244 10.12 0.00 15.75
CA LEU A 244 9.91 -0.34 14.34
C LEU A 244 11.21 -0.23 13.53
N TYR A 245 11.99 0.84 13.71
CA TYR A 245 13.27 1.00 13.02
C TYR A 245 14.29 -0.08 13.42
N THR A 246 14.31 -0.47 14.70
CA THR A 246 15.16 -1.57 15.17
C THR A 246 14.80 -2.88 14.48
N LEU A 247 13.51 -3.16 14.32
CA LEU A 247 13.01 -4.32 13.59
C LEU A 247 13.34 -4.24 12.09
N TYR A 248 13.09 -3.10 11.44
CA TYR A 248 13.50 -2.84 10.06
C TYR A 248 15.00 -3.11 9.87
N SER A 249 15.85 -2.62 10.76
CA SER A 249 17.30 -2.81 10.70
C SER A 249 17.68 -4.29 10.81
N ALA A 250 16.97 -5.07 11.63
CA ALA A 250 17.17 -6.52 11.73
C ALA A 250 16.76 -7.24 10.44
N ILE A 251 15.59 -6.89 9.88
CA ILE A 251 15.10 -7.41 8.59
C ILE A 251 16.07 -7.08 7.47
N ARG A 252 16.49 -5.81 7.35
CA ARG A 252 17.49 -5.35 6.37
C ARG A 252 18.78 -6.15 6.45
N ARG A 253 19.32 -6.37 7.66
CA ARG A 253 20.53 -7.20 7.85
C ARG A 253 20.29 -8.65 7.43
N LYS A 254 19.12 -9.22 7.71
CA LYS A 254 18.77 -10.57 7.29
C LYS A 254 18.70 -10.67 5.76
N ILE A 255 18.00 -9.75 5.09
CA ILE A 255 17.92 -9.67 3.62
C ILE A 255 19.34 -9.53 3.04
N TRP A 256 20.13 -8.58 3.55
CA TRP A 256 21.51 -8.35 3.11
C TRP A 256 22.40 -9.60 3.16
N ARG A 257 22.29 -10.39 4.24
CA ARG A 257 23.14 -11.56 4.50
C ARG A 257 22.63 -12.87 3.92
N SER A 258 21.38 -12.92 3.43
CA SER A 258 20.79 -14.18 2.95
C SER A 258 20.26 -14.10 1.53
N MET A 259 19.71 -12.96 1.13
CA MET A 259 19.08 -12.78 -0.18
C MET A 259 19.96 -11.94 -1.11
N ILE A 260 20.74 -11.01 -0.55
CA ILE A 260 21.59 -10.08 -1.33
C ILE A 260 23.05 -10.51 -1.34
N THR A 261 23.44 -11.59 -0.65
CA THR A 261 24.85 -11.98 -0.47
C THR A 261 25.64 -12.05 -1.78
N ALA A 262 25.05 -12.60 -2.84
CA ALA A 262 25.68 -12.68 -4.17
C ALA A 262 25.72 -11.34 -4.91
N HIS A 263 24.90 -10.36 -4.53
CA HIS A 263 24.72 -9.07 -5.20
C HIS A 263 25.23 -7.87 -4.40
N GLN A 264 25.92 -8.07 -3.27
CA GLN A 264 26.38 -6.97 -2.40
C GLN A 264 27.26 -5.95 -3.16
N SER A 265 28.14 -6.43 -4.05
CA SER A 265 28.97 -5.60 -4.91
C SER A 265 28.14 -4.78 -5.90
N CYS A 266 27.09 -5.38 -6.48
CA CYS A 266 26.16 -4.68 -7.36
C CYS A 266 25.42 -3.56 -6.60
N VAL A 267 24.92 -3.85 -5.40
CA VAL A 267 24.23 -2.85 -4.57
C VAL A 267 25.16 -1.68 -4.25
N THR A 268 26.39 -2.00 -3.82
CA THR A 268 27.37 -0.99 -3.40
C THR A 268 27.76 -0.12 -4.59
N SER A 269 28.05 -0.74 -5.75
CA SER A 269 28.40 -0.02 -6.97
C SER A 269 27.27 0.90 -7.44
N ALA A 270 26.03 0.40 -7.52
CA ALA A 270 24.88 1.21 -7.90
C ALA A 270 24.61 2.35 -6.91
N ALA A 271 24.69 2.09 -5.59
CA ALA A 271 24.46 3.12 -4.57
C ALA A 271 25.46 4.28 -4.68
N HIS A 272 26.72 4.01 -5.01
CA HIS A 272 27.73 5.06 -5.18
C HIS A 272 27.55 5.88 -6.46
N GLN A 273 27.04 5.27 -7.53
CA GLN A 273 26.91 5.91 -8.84
C GLN A 273 25.59 6.68 -8.98
N LEU A 274 24.54 6.25 -8.28
CA LEU A 274 23.24 6.92 -8.25
C LEU A 274 23.17 7.95 -7.11
N TRP A 275 23.77 9.12 -7.35
CA TRP A 275 23.90 10.18 -6.34
C TRP A 275 22.81 11.26 -6.38
N TRP A 276 21.99 11.32 -7.44
CA TRP A 276 20.90 12.30 -7.58
C TRP A 276 19.54 11.75 -7.15
N HIS A 277 18.54 12.63 -7.09
CA HIS A 277 17.16 12.26 -6.75
C HIS A 277 16.50 11.52 -7.92
N LEU A 278 16.03 10.28 -7.69
CA LEU A 278 15.55 9.41 -8.76
C LEU A 278 14.03 9.45 -8.99
N GLU A 279 13.20 10.02 -8.10
CA GLU A 279 11.74 10.01 -8.33
C GLU A 279 11.36 10.64 -9.68
N GLY A 280 10.66 9.88 -10.52
CA GLY A 280 10.24 10.28 -11.87
C GLY A 280 11.28 10.06 -12.96
N GLU A 281 12.52 9.73 -12.60
CA GLU A 281 13.62 9.55 -13.54
C GLU A 281 13.57 8.19 -14.26
N LYS A 282 14.23 8.13 -15.41
CA LYS A 282 14.49 6.89 -16.15
C LYS A 282 15.98 6.59 -16.16
N THR A 283 16.35 5.34 -15.95
CA THR A 283 17.74 4.90 -16.01
C THR A 283 17.88 3.65 -16.88
N VAL A 284 19.10 3.38 -17.33
CA VAL A 284 19.42 2.09 -17.94
C VAL A 284 19.21 0.96 -16.94
N ASN A 285 18.95 -0.23 -17.46
CA ASN A 285 18.80 -1.42 -16.63
C ASN A 285 20.13 -1.85 -16.04
N PHE A 286 20.09 -2.35 -14.82
CA PHE A 286 21.21 -3.04 -14.18
C PHE A 286 20.66 -4.20 -13.34
N CYS A 287 21.54 -4.88 -12.59
CA CYS A 287 21.18 -5.96 -11.67
C CYS A 287 19.83 -5.70 -10.94
N PRO A 288 18.77 -6.49 -11.24
CA PRO A 288 17.43 -6.24 -10.71
C PRO A 288 17.35 -6.44 -9.20
N ILE A 289 18.18 -7.33 -8.63
CA ILE A 289 18.24 -7.54 -7.19
C ILE A 289 18.83 -6.33 -6.47
N ALA A 290 19.84 -5.69 -7.07
CA ALA A 290 20.40 -4.45 -6.54
C ALA A 290 19.40 -3.30 -6.64
N GLU A 291 18.71 -3.17 -7.78
CA GLU A 291 17.65 -2.18 -7.97
C GLU A 291 16.54 -2.34 -6.91
N ALA A 292 16.01 -3.55 -6.76
CA ALA A 292 14.95 -3.87 -5.80
C ALA A 292 15.35 -3.52 -4.36
N PHE A 293 16.56 -3.90 -3.94
CA PHE A 293 17.04 -3.62 -2.60
C PHE A 293 17.25 -2.13 -2.34
N LEU A 294 17.78 -1.39 -3.32
CA LEU A 294 17.93 0.06 -3.21
C LEU A 294 16.57 0.76 -3.12
N ARG A 295 15.62 0.41 -3.99
CA ARG A 295 14.26 0.96 -3.94
C ARG A 295 13.54 0.67 -2.63
N TRP A 296 13.63 -0.56 -2.15
CA TRP A 296 13.05 -0.96 -0.88
C TRP A 296 13.64 -0.16 0.29
N ARG A 297 14.96 0.03 0.33
CA ARG A 297 15.60 0.88 1.35
C ARG A 297 15.21 2.34 1.21
N MET A 298 15.22 2.88 0.00
CA MET A 298 14.80 4.26 -0.29
C MET A 298 13.37 4.53 0.17
N PHE A 299 12.47 3.56 -0.06
CA PHE A 299 11.09 3.61 0.38
C PHE A 299 10.99 3.73 1.91
N TRP A 300 11.57 2.79 2.66
CA TRP A 300 11.47 2.76 4.13
C TRP A 300 12.28 3.86 4.83
N GLU A 301 13.48 4.17 4.33
CA GLU A 301 14.36 5.20 4.90
C GLU A 301 13.98 6.61 4.42
N GLY A 302 13.09 6.74 3.43
CA GLY A 302 12.56 8.01 2.96
C GLY A 302 13.59 8.88 2.22
N CYS A 303 14.49 8.26 1.44
CA CYS A 303 15.51 8.99 0.68
C CYS A 303 15.31 8.82 -0.83
N GLY A 304 15.46 9.91 -1.57
CA GLY A 304 15.30 9.91 -3.04
C GLY A 304 16.58 9.58 -3.82
N SER A 305 17.72 9.45 -3.15
CA SER A 305 19.03 9.12 -3.76
C SER A 305 19.64 7.90 -3.05
N PRO A 306 20.01 6.84 -3.80
CA PRO A 306 20.69 5.66 -3.26
C PRO A 306 21.98 5.95 -2.50
N GLN A 307 22.74 6.98 -2.87
CA GLN A 307 24.01 7.29 -2.21
C GLN A 307 23.83 7.59 -0.71
N HIS A 308 22.71 8.19 -0.32
CA HIS A 308 22.40 8.47 1.09
C HIS A 308 22.20 7.18 1.93
N LEU A 309 22.02 6.02 1.30
CA LEU A 309 21.87 4.74 1.99
C LEU A 309 23.19 4.13 2.49
N VAL A 310 24.34 4.62 2.00
CA VAL A 310 25.67 4.09 2.34
C VAL A 310 26.20 4.70 3.66
N GLY A 311 25.65 5.86 4.06
CA GLY A 311 26.05 6.57 5.28
C GLY A 311 25.15 6.31 6.49
N PRO A 312 25.46 6.96 7.63
CA PRO A 312 24.57 7.00 8.78
C PRO A 312 23.28 7.74 8.41
N LEU A 313 22.17 7.33 9.03
CA LEU A 313 20.87 7.95 8.81
C LEU A 313 20.88 9.40 9.36
N THR A 314 20.70 10.37 8.46
CA THR A 314 20.70 11.81 8.80
C THR A 314 19.31 12.42 8.96
N LYS A 315 18.26 11.71 8.51
CA LYS A 315 16.86 12.14 8.54
C LYS A 315 15.98 11.06 9.17
N PRO A 316 14.81 11.39 9.73
CA PRO A 316 13.85 10.38 10.15
C PRO A 316 13.50 9.43 8.99
N PRO A 317 13.26 8.13 9.26
CA PRO A 317 12.90 7.17 8.22
C PRO A 317 11.45 7.42 7.80
N PHE A 318 11.25 8.36 6.87
CA PHE A 318 9.91 8.85 6.51
C PHE A 318 8.99 7.76 5.95
N GLY A 319 9.52 6.70 5.37
CA GLY A 319 8.72 5.55 4.94
C GLY A 319 8.11 4.79 6.11
N ILE A 320 8.89 4.55 7.17
CA ILE A 320 8.39 3.90 8.40
C ILE A 320 7.37 4.81 9.09
N LEU A 321 7.64 6.12 9.16
CA LEU A 321 6.70 7.10 9.71
C LEU A 321 5.40 7.17 8.90
N GLY A 322 5.48 7.17 7.57
CA GLY A 322 4.32 7.15 6.68
C GLY A 322 3.48 5.90 6.91
N TRP A 323 4.12 4.73 6.96
CA TRP A 323 3.42 3.48 7.29
C TRP A 323 2.80 3.51 8.69
N GLN A 324 3.48 4.09 9.68
CA GLN A 324 2.94 4.24 11.03
C GLN A 324 1.69 5.14 11.06
N ALA A 325 1.68 6.20 10.25
CA ALA A 325 0.55 7.12 10.18
C ALA A 325 -0.65 6.56 9.39
N GLU A 326 -0.40 5.77 8.34
CA GLU A 326 -1.43 5.36 7.38
C GLU A 326 -1.91 3.91 7.55
N ALA A 327 -1.02 3.01 7.96
CA ALA A 327 -1.25 1.56 7.87
C ALA A 327 -1.01 0.79 9.17
N ALA A 328 -0.36 1.39 10.17
CA ALA A 328 -0.17 0.72 11.46
C ALA A 328 -1.52 0.46 12.14
N PRO A 329 -1.66 -0.68 12.84
CA PRO A 329 -2.88 -0.95 13.57
C PRO A 329 -3.13 0.07 14.67
N ILE A 330 -4.33 0.66 14.66
CA ILE A 330 -4.84 1.43 15.80
C ILE A 330 -5.38 0.40 16.79
N CYS A 331 -4.72 0.23 17.93
CA CYS A 331 -5.13 -0.77 18.93
C CYS A 331 -6.36 -0.29 19.73
N PRO A 332 -7.20 -1.21 20.24
CA PRO A 332 -8.32 -0.84 21.11
C PRO A 332 -7.85 -0.08 22.37
N PRO A 333 -8.70 0.80 22.93
CA PRO A 333 -8.36 1.51 24.16
C PRO A 333 -8.11 0.53 25.32
N GLY A 334 -7.10 0.82 26.14
CA GLY A 334 -6.76 0.05 27.34
C GLY A 334 -5.71 -1.05 27.12
N TRP A 335 -5.18 -1.22 25.91
CA TRP A 335 -3.98 -2.03 25.70
C TRP A 335 -2.74 -1.28 26.20
N SER A 336 -1.76 -2.00 26.77
CA SER A 336 -0.49 -1.40 27.16
C SER A 336 0.33 -0.99 25.94
N ARG A 337 1.25 -0.06 26.16
CA ARG A 337 2.17 0.42 25.14
C ARG A 337 3.06 -0.72 24.61
N GLU A 338 3.45 -1.64 25.46
CA GLU A 338 4.24 -2.82 25.10
C GLU A 338 3.48 -3.71 24.11
N THR A 339 2.20 -3.91 24.36
CA THR A 339 1.31 -4.71 23.50
C THR A 339 1.05 -4.02 22.17
N GLU A 340 0.83 -2.70 22.16
CA GLU A 340 0.76 -1.92 20.92
C GLU A 340 2.03 -2.05 20.07
N ILE A 341 3.21 -1.90 20.70
CA ILE A 341 4.51 -2.05 20.02
C ILE A 341 4.69 -3.47 19.50
N TRP A 342 4.27 -4.48 20.27
CA TRP A 342 4.34 -5.88 19.85
C TRP A 342 3.47 -6.12 18.60
N VAL A 343 2.23 -5.65 18.60
CA VAL A 343 1.32 -5.75 17.45
C VAL A 343 1.87 -5.03 16.24
N ALA A 344 2.27 -3.77 16.41
CA ALA A 344 2.83 -2.96 15.34
C ALA A 344 4.07 -3.63 14.72
N LYS A 345 4.97 -4.20 15.54
CA LYS A 345 6.12 -4.97 15.05
C LYS A 345 5.74 -6.15 14.19
N HIS A 346 4.76 -6.95 14.59
CA HIS A 346 4.37 -8.12 13.81
C HIS A 346 3.81 -7.71 12.47
N VAL A 347 2.82 -6.80 12.46
CA VAL A 347 2.21 -6.30 11.22
C VAL A 347 3.24 -5.60 10.33
N PHE A 348 4.10 -4.76 10.92
CA PHE A 348 5.18 -4.09 10.20
C PHE A 348 6.18 -5.07 9.60
N SER A 349 6.60 -6.11 10.33
CA SER A 349 7.56 -7.09 9.81
C SER A 349 7.07 -7.74 8.52
N ARG A 350 5.75 -7.98 8.47
CA ARG A 350 5.08 -8.56 7.33
C ARG A 350 5.03 -7.57 6.17
N ALA A 351 4.51 -6.37 6.41
CA ALA A 351 4.47 -5.29 5.42
C ALA A 351 5.87 -5.00 4.82
N CYS A 352 6.88 -4.94 5.68
CA CYS A 352 8.27 -4.70 5.32
C CYS A 352 8.85 -5.78 4.40
N MET A 353 8.64 -7.06 4.73
CA MET A 353 9.07 -8.19 3.89
C MET A 353 8.29 -8.29 2.59
N SER A 354 6.97 -8.12 2.65
CA SER A 354 6.09 -8.12 1.48
C SER A 354 6.48 -7.03 0.48
N ASN A 355 6.70 -5.81 0.97
CA ASN A 355 7.15 -4.68 0.15
C ASN A 355 8.50 -4.96 -0.52
N PHE A 356 9.42 -5.70 0.12
CA PHE A 356 10.66 -6.11 -0.54
C PHE A 356 10.39 -7.00 -1.77
N TYR A 357 9.47 -7.96 -1.65
CA TYR A 357 9.10 -8.82 -2.78
C TYR A 357 8.35 -8.04 -3.88
N ASP A 358 7.53 -7.04 -3.54
CA ASP A 358 6.92 -6.15 -4.53
C ASP A 358 8.03 -5.45 -5.34
N TRP A 359 9.08 -4.96 -4.67
CA TRP A 359 10.22 -4.33 -5.35
C TRP A 359 11.02 -5.29 -6.21
N VAL A 360 11.18 -6.55 -5.79
CA VAL A 360 11.81 -7.59 -6.62
C VAL A 360 10.99 -7.83 -7.88
N GLU A 361 9.66 -7.94 -7.76
CA GLU A 361 8.78 -8.11 -8.92
C GLU A 361 8.87 -6.91 -9.87
N VAL A 362 8.81 -5.68 -9.34
CA VAL A 362 8.93 -4.43 -10.13
C VAL A 362 10.27 -4.33 -10.84
N ALA A 363 11.38 -4.62 -10.15
CA ALA A 363 12.71 -4.57 -10.74
C ALA A 363 12.88 -5.66 -11.81
N SER A 364 12.36 -6.86 -11.58
CA SER A 364 12.41 -7.95 -12.57
C SER A 364 11.64 -7.60 -13.85
N HIS A 365 10.44 -7.00 -13.71
CA HIS A 365 9.67 -6.51 -14.86
C HIS A 365 10.36 -5.35 -15.58
N SER A 366 10.96 -4.40 -14.85
CA SER A 366 11.71 -3.28 -15.44
C SER A 366 12.93 -3.79 -16.21
N HIS A 367 13.63 -4.77 -15.64
CA HIS A 367 14.76 -5.45 -16.26
C HIS A 367 14.35 -6.13 -17.57
N ALA A 368 13.26 -6.91 -17.58
CA ALA A 368 12.74 -7.56 -18.78
C ALA A 368 12.31 -6.56 -19.88
N ASN A 369 11.83 -5.37 -19.50
CA ASN A 369 11.37 -4.34 -20.43
C ASN A 369 12.48 -3.39 -20.94
N GLY A 370 13.73 -3.59 -20.53
CA GLY A 370 14.85 -2.78 -21.02
C GLY A 370 14.95 -1.36 -20.43
N ASN A 371 14.05 -0.95 -19.53
CA ASN A 371 14.10 0.38 -18.93
C ASN A 371 13.63 0.41 -17.46
N ILE A 372 14.36 1.13 -16.62
CA ILE A 372 13.98 1.39 -15.23
C ILE A 372 13.26 2.74 -15.14
N VAL A 373 12.04 2.74 -14.59
CA VAL A 373 11.33 3.98 -14.21
C VAL A 373 11.28 4.06 -12.70
N TRP A 374 11.89 5.08 -12.13
CA TRP A 374 11.95 5.28 -10.69
C TRP A 374 10.68 5.98 -10.21
N SER A 375 9.93 5.31 -9.34
CA SER A 375 8.81 5.93 -8.64
C SER A 375 8.52 5.21 -7.35
N LYS A 376 8.27 5.95 -6.27
CA LYS A 376 7.87 5.45 -4.96
C LYS A 376 6.53 4.71 -4.95
N HIS A 377 5.69 4.94 -5.97
CA HIS A 377 4.35 4.36 -6.09
C HIS A 377 4.31 3.12 -7.02
N ALA A 378 5.46 2.63 -7.48
CA ALA A 378 5.51 1.55 -8.46
C ALA A 378 5.13 0.16 -7.89
N THR A 379 4.83 0.04 -6.59
CA THR A 379 4.52 -1.25 -5.97
C THR A 379 3.14 -1.76 -6.38
N SER A 380 3.04 -3.07 -6.63
CA SER A 380 1.78 -3.72 -7.01
C SER A 380 0.83 -3.90 -5.82
N GLY A 381 1.34 -3.83 -4.58
CA GLY A 381 0.59 -4.19 -3.37
C GLY A 381 0.28 -5.69 -3.28
N ARG A 382 0.80 -6.51 -4.21
CA ARG A 382 0.45 -7.93 -4.36
C ARG A 382 0.84 -8.74 -3.13
N PHE A 383 1.97 -8.41 -2.51
CA PHE A 383 2.48 -9.17 -1.38
C PHE A 383 2.00 -8.65 -0.02
N GLU A 384 1.44 -7.43 0.05
CA GLU A 384 1.03 -6.81 1.32
C GLU A 384 -0.05 -7.66 2.01
N SER A 385 0.22 -8.22 3.18
CA SER A 385 -0.71 -9.14 3.84
C SER A 385 -1.78 -8.39 4.62
N TYR A 386 -3.05 -8.82 4.47
CA TYR A 386 -4.10 -8.33 5.36
C TYR A 386 -3.91 -8.86 6.78
N TRP A 387 -4.38 -8.08 7.75
CA TRP A 387 -4.31 -8.41 9.16
C TRP A 387 -5.61 -8.07 9.88
N ALA A 388 -5.86 -8.74 10.99
CA ALA A 388 -6.90 -8.40 11.95
C ALA A 388 -6.41 -8.66 13.37
N LEU A 389 -7.02 -7.98 14.33
CA LEU A 389 -6.67 -8.02 15.74
C LEU A 389 -7.91 -8.31 16.57
N THR A 390 -7.74 -9.03 17.66
CA THR A 390 -8.77 -9.22 18.67
C THR A 390 -8.13 -9.51 20.04
N GLY A 391 -8.97 -9.55 21.07
CA GLY A 391 -8.58 -9.90 22.44
C GLY A 391 -8.30 -8.69 23.32
N HIS A 392 -7.61 -8.94 24.43
CA HIS A 392 -7.25 -7.96 25.44
C HIS A 392 -5.78 -8.11 25.84
N ASP A 393 -5.26 -7.08 26.49
CA ASP A 393 -3.94 -7.13 27.10
C ASP A 393 -3.98 -7.88 28.44
N SER A 394 -4.42 -9.15 28.40
CA SER A 394 -4.60 -10.00 29.57
C SER A 394 -4.33 -11.46 29.23
N TRP A 395 -3.91 -12.24 30.22
CA TRP A 395 -3.64 -13.66 30.02
C TRP A 395 -4.89 -14.49 29.70
N GLN A 396 -6.05 -14.14 30.29
CA GLN A 396 -7.31 -14.85 30.07
C GLN A 396 -7.87 -14.65 28.65
N ARG A 397 -7.56 -13.50 28.04
CA ARG A 397 -8.01 -13.11 26.71
C ARG A 397 -6.84 -12.48 25.96
N PRO A 398 -5.83 -13.26 25.53
CA PRO A 398 -4.60 -12.71 24.97
C PRO A 398 -4.87 -11.99 23.65
N VAL A 399 -4.02 -11.02 23.35
CA VAL A 399 -4.00 -10.39 22.02
C VAL A 399 -3.69 -11.44 20.96
N ARG A 400 -4.52 -11.47 19.93
CA ARG A 400 -4.38 -12.32 18.75
C ARG A 400 -4.25 -11.47 17.51
N ILE A 401 -3.30 -11.83 16.66
CA ILE A 401 -3.16 -11.29 15.30
C ILE A 401 -3.54 -12.37 14.30
N TYR A 402 -4.51 -12.06 13.46
CA TYR A 402 -4.78 -12.79 12.24
C TYR A 402 -3.92 -12.21 11.14
N MET A 403 -3.19 -13.06 10.43
CA MET A 403 -2.45 -12.66 9.23
C MET A 403 -2.85 -13.54 8.06
N GLN A 404 -3.15 -12.90 6.93
CA GLN A 404 -3.32 -13.61 5.67
C GLN A 404 -2.03 -14.40 5.38
N SER A 405 -2.13 -15.73 5.28
CA SER A 405 -0.98 -16.52 4.90
C SER A 405 -0.52 -16.14 3.51
N GLU A 406 0.79 -16.23 3.30
CA GLU A 406 1.34 -16.10 1.97
C GLU A 406 0.72 -17.19 1.09
N VAL A 407 -0.02 -16.79 0.06
CA VAL A 407 -0.21 -17.69 -1.07
C VAL A 407 1.21 -17.99 -1.56
N LEU A 408 1.60 -19.26 -1.63
CA LEU A 408 2.90 -19.77 -2.09
C LEU A 408 3.17 -19.46 -3.57
N GLN A 409 2.76 -18.29 -4.06
CA GLN A 409 3.06 -17.83 -5.40
C GLN A 409 4.57 -17.69 -5.51
N THR A 410 5.08 -18.29 -6.57
CA THR A 410 6.47 -18.45 -6.98
C THR A 410 7.28 -17.23 -6.57
N ARG A 411 7.93 -17.32 -5.40
CA ARG A 411 8.90 -16.29 -4.98
C ARG A 411 9.94 -16.26 -6.09
N VAL A 412 10.07 -15.12 -6.76
CA VAL A 412 11.08 -14.90 -7.81
C VAL A 412 12.40 -15.43 -7.26
N SER A 413 13.06 -16.32 -8.00
CA SER A 413 14.29 -16.93 -7.54
C SER A 413 15.36 -15.86 -7.39
N LEU A 414 15.57 -15.39 -6.16
CA LEU A 414 16.64 -14.45 -5.79
C LEU A 414 18.04 -15.11 -5.87
N ARG A 415 18.08 -16.38 -6.29
CA ARG A 415 19.30 -17.19 -6.41
C ARG A 415 19.71 -17.37 -7.86
N GLU A 416 19.42 -16.40 -8.72
CA GLU A 416 20.12 -16.34 -10.01
C GLU A 416 21.63 -16.41 -9.74
N ARG A 417 22.33 -17.27 -10.48
CA ARG A 417 23.78 -17.43 -10.31
C ARG A 417 24.43 -16.11 -10.69
N VAL A 418 25.08 -15.48 -9.72
CA VAL A 418 25.96 -14.34 -9.97
C VAL A 418 27.33 -14.89 -10.30
N ASP A 419 27.73 -14.77 -11.55
CA ASP A 419 29.10 -14.99 -11.99
C ASP A 419 29.82 -13.65 -12.19
N CYS A 420 31.09 -13.72 -12.58
CA CYS A 420 31.89 -12.54 -12.88
C CYS A 420 31.30 -11.74 -14.06
N GLU A 421 30.67 -12.41 -15.04
CA GLU A 421 30.09 -11.76 -16.21
C GLU A 421 28.89 -10.88 -15.82
N HIS A 422 28.01 -11.37 -14.94
CA HIS A 422 26.91 -10.59 -14.38
C HIS A 422 27.38 -9.27 -13.74
N TYR A 423 28.43 -9.32 -12.92
CA TYR A 423 28.94 -8.12 -12.27
C TYR A 423 29.61 -7.16 -13.27
N LEU A 424 30.29 -7.68 -14.29
CA LEU A 424 30.89 -6.87 -15.35
C LEU A 424 29.83 -6.17 -16.20
N ASP A 425 28.76 -6.87 -16.59
CA ASP A 425 27.61 -6.26 -17.27
C ASP A 425 26.96 -5.20 -16.38
N HIS A 426 26.67 -5.51 -15.11
CA HIS A 426 26.15 -4.52 -14.16
C HIS A 426 27.01 -3.26 -14.10
N LYS A 427 28.34 -3.41 -13.97
CA LYS A 427 29.26 -2.28 -13.90
C LYS A 427 29.28 -1.49 -15.20
N HIS A 428 29.22 -2.18 -16.34
CA HIS A 428 29.13 -1.55 -17.65
C HIS A 428 27.86 -0.70 -17.75
N GLN A 429 26.69 -1.27 -17.48
CA GLN A 429 25.41 -0.55 -17.50
C GLN A 429 25.40 0.66 -16.55
N ILE A 430 25.81 0.46 -15.29
CA ILE A 430 25.88 1.55 -14.32
C ILE A 430 26.84 2.67 -14.78
N SER A 431 27.95 2.35 -15.44
CA SER A 431 28.89 3.36 -15.96
C SER A 431 28.32 4.20 -17.11
N GLN A 432 27.29 3.70 -17.80
CA GLN A 432 26.59 4.43 -18.86
C GLN A 432 25.56 5.43 -18.31
N LEU A 433 25.26 5.38 -17.01
CA LEU A 433 24.34 6.32 -16.37
C LEU A 433 24.90 7.74 -16.46
N LYS A 434 24.27 8.55 -17.32
CA LYS A 434 24.49 9.99 -17.40
C LYS A 434 23.22 10.67 -16.90
N ARG A 435 23.41 11.76 -16.16
CA ARG A 435 22.32 12.63 -15.74
C ARG A 435 21.77 13.42 -16.92
#